data_AF-A0A9N7Z504-F1
#
_entry.id   AF-A0A9N7Z504-F1
#
_cell.length_a   1.000
_cell.length_b   1.000
_cell.length_c   1.000
_cell.angle_alpha   90.00
_cell.angle_beta   90.00
_cell.angle_gamma   90.00
#
_symmetry.space_group_name_H-M   'P 1'
#
loop_
_entity.id
_entity.type
_entity.pdbx_description
1 polymer ?
#
loop_
_entity_poly.entity_id
_entity_poly.type
_entity_poly.pdbx_seq_one_letter_code
_entity_poly.pdbx_strand_id
1 'polypeptide(L)'
;MFGCQYHFSLEDVVDVPEFLVYFPLLEHMAKRYNMRLVLKQRFSEFSEEKVKKEHHRSLMMKMMALEPFPCEDGGRPATDTKGEYIHAKEHCGSTGVKLPLGTLSRSEWEATSIYLVFVFQKMS
;
A
#
# COMPACT_ATOMS: atom_id res chain seq x y z
N MET A 1 -21.50 -14.34 -7.85
CA MET A 1 -20.75 -13.22 -8.48
C MET A 1 -20.95 -11.92 -7.70
N PHE A 2 -22.14 -11.62 -7.19
CA PHE A 2 -22.39 -10.52 -6.24
C PHE A 2 -22.78 -11.06 -4.86
N GLY A 3 -22.74 -10.22 -3.82
CA GLY A 3 -23.20 -10.55 -2.46
C GLY A 3 -22.24 -11.41 -1.64
N CYS A 4 -21.01 -11.62 -2.10
CA CYS A 4 -19.98 -12.30 -1.31
C CYS A 4 -19.45 -11.32 -0.25
N GLN A 5 -20.06 -11.34 0.93
CA GLN A 5 -19.72 -10.48 2.05
C GLN A 5 -18.55 -11.06 2.86
N TYR A 6 -17.66 -10.20 3.31
CA TYR A 6 -16.69 -10.48 4.36
C TYR A 6 -16.74 -9.35 5.40
N HIS A 7 -16.25 -9.61 6.60
CA HIS A 7 -16.10 -8.58 7.61
C HIS A 7 -14.67 -8.06 7.56
N PHE A 8 -14.51 -6.75 7.46
CA PHE A 8 -13.22 -6.08 7.41
C PHE A 8 -13.10 -5.15 8.61
N SER A 9 -12.04 -5.36 9.38
CA SER A 9 -11.70 -4.55 10.53
C SER A 9 -10.26 -4.09 10.37
N LEU A 10 -10.05 -2.79 10.47
CA LEU A 10 -8.76 -2.12 10.48
C LEU A 10 -8.74 -1.20 11.68
N GLU A 11 -7.82 -1.48 12.60
CA GLU A 11 -7.69 -0.78 13.88
C GLU A 11 -7.69 0.75 13.66
N ASP A 12 -8.49 1.45 14.46
CA ASP A 12 -8.69 2.91 14.42
C ASP A 12 -9.22 3.51 13.10
N VAL A 13 -9.60 2.68 12.10
CA VAL A 13 -10.06 3.17 10.79
C VAL A 13 -11.48 2.71 10.47
N VAL A 14 -11.72 1.40 10.40
CA VAL A 14 -13.03 0.84 10.00
C VAL A 14 -13.31 -0.50 10.66
N ASP A 15 -14.60 -0.78 10.91
CA ASP A 15 -15.08 -2.09 11.37
C ASP A 15 -16.46 -2.36 10.74
N VAL A 16 -16.46 -2.85 9.49
CA VAL A 16 -17.65 -2.88 8.63
C VAL A 16 -17.73 -4.13 7.77
N PRO A 17 -18.94 -4.54 7.32
CA PRO A 17 -19.07 -5.54 6.27
C PRO A 17 -18.69 -4.94 4.91
N GLU A 18 -17.87 -5.67 4.16
CA GLU A 18 -17.48 -5.35 2.78
C GLU A 18 -17.88 -6.47 1.82
N PHE A 19 -17.81 -6.21 0.51
CA PHE A 19 -18.14 -7.19 -0.52
C PHE A 19 -16.97 -7.44 -1.46
N LEU A 20 -16.74 -8.71 -1.78
CA LEU A 20 -15.67 -9.11 -2.70
C LEU A 20 -15.92 -8.57 -4.10
N VAL A 21 -14.99 -7.76 -4.60
CA VAL A 21 -15.00 -7.24 -5.96
C VAL A 21 -14.16 -8.15 -6.87
N TYR A 22 -14.83 -9.02 -7.63
CA TYR A 22 -14.15 -9.79 -8.66
C TYR A 22 -13.79 -8.88 -9.84
N PHE A 23 -12.52 -8.50 -9.96
CA PHE A 23 -12.09 -7.46 -10.89
C PHE A 23 -12.49 -7.69 -12.38
N PRO A 24 -12.38 -8.91 -12.95
CA PRO A 24 -12.85 -9.15 -14.31
C PRO A 24 -14.33 -8.85 -14.53
N LEU A 25 -15.16 -9.03 -13.49
CA LEU A 25 -16.57 -8.63 -13.53
C LEU A 25 -16.72 -7.10 -13.48
N LEU A 26 -15.97 -6.41 -12.61
CA LEU A 26 -15.97 -4.94 -12.56
C LEU A 26 -15.59 -4.34 -13.92
N GLU A 27 -14.52 -4.85 -14.54
CA GLU A 27 -14.08 -4.41 -15.87
C GLU A 27 -15.16 -4.66 -16.93
N HIS A 28 -15.79 -5.83 -16.91
CA HIS A 28 -16.90 -6.13 -17.82
C HIS A 28 -18.09 -5.19 -17.62
N MET A 29 -18.44 -4.86 -16.38
CA MET A 29 -19.53 -3.91 -16.07
C MET A 29 -19.21 -2.50 -16.55
N ALA A 30 -17.96 -2.05 -16.43
CA ALA A 30 -17.51 -0.73 -16.85
C ALA A 30 -17.68 -0.51 -18.37
N LYS A 31 -17.58 -1.56 -19.19
CA LYS A 31 -17.78 -1.48 -20.65
C LYS A 31 -19.15 -0.92 -21.04
N ARG A 32 -20.20 -1.16 -20.24
CA ARG A 32 -21.55 -0.60 -20.48
C ARG A 32 -21.58 0.93 -20.51
N TYR A 33 -20.59 1.55 -19.87
CA TYR A 33 -20.46 3.00 -19.79
C TYR A 33 -19.35 3.53 -20.70
N ASN A 34 -18.97 2.79 -21.76
CA ASN A 34 -17.89 3.16 -22.68
C ASN A 34 -16.58 3.46 -21.93
N MET A 35 -16.25 2.69 -20.89
CA MET A 35 -15.01 2.83 -20.13
C MET A 35 -14.02 1.75 -20.51
N ARG A 36 -12.75 2.14 -20.70
CA ARG A 36 -11.62 1.23 -20.97
C ARG A 36 -10.68 1.21 -19.79
N LEU A 37 -10.28 0.00 -19.36
CA LEU A 37 -9.26 -0.16 -18.33
C LEU A 37 -7.90 0.35 -18.85
N VAL A 38 -7.27 1.23 -18.08
CA VAL A 38 -5.95 1.81 -18.39
C VAL A 38 -4.87 1.28 -17.43
N LEU A 39 -5.23 1.09 -16.16
CA LEU A 39 -4.32 0.61 -15.14
C LEU A 39 -5.04 -0.36 -14.20
N LYS A 40 -4.36 -1.44 -13.83
CA LYS A 40 -4.70 -2.34 -12.72
C LYS A 40 -3.39 -2.86 -12.14
N GLN A 41 -3.08 -2.50 -10.91
CA GLN A 41 -1.79 -2.81 -10.28
C GLN A 41 -1.99 -3.02 -8.78
N ARG A 42 -1.28 -3.97 -8.15
CA ARG A 42 -1.33 -4.11 -6.69
C ARG A 42 -0.74 -2.87 -6.02
N PHE A 43 -1.17 -2.55 -4.81
CA PHE A 43 -0.65 -1.36 -4.12
C PHE A 43 0.87 -1.45 -3.88
N SER A 44 1.38 -2.63 -3.52
CA SER A 44 2.81 -2.88 -3.36
C SER A 44 3.59 -2.57 -4.64
N GLU A 45 3.18 -3.13 -5.77
CA GLU A 45 3.77 -2.87 -7.10
C GLU A 45 3.69 -1.39 -7.48
N PHE A 46 2.54 -0.74 -7.22
CA PHE A 46 2.35 0.68 -7.52
C PHE A 46 3.30 1.55 -6.69
N SER A 47 3.40 1.29 -5.39
CA SER A 47 4.34 2.00 -4.52
C SER A 47 5.78 1.85 -5.02
N GLU A 48 6.26 0.63 -5.23
CA GLU A 48 7.63 0.35 -5.72
C GLU A 48 7.96 1.06 -7.04
N GLU A 49 6.99 1.17 -7.95
CA GLU A 49 7.18 1.92 -9.20
C GLU A 49 7.23 3.43 -8.95
N LYS A 50 6.32 3.97 -8.13
CA LYS A 50 6.21 5.42 -7.92
C LYS A 50 7.34 5.97 -7.06
N VAL A 51 7.85 5.24 -6.07
CA VAL A 51 8.95 5.69 -5.19
C VAL A 51 10.28 5.90 -5.93
N LYS A 52 10.44 5.30 -7.13
CA LYS A 52 11.62 5.51 -8.00
C LYS A 52 11.74 6.95 -8.49
N LYS A 53 10.65 7.73 -8.49
CA LYS A 53 10.66 9.14 -8.87
C LYS A 53 10.91 10.01 -7.64
N GLU A 54 11.92 10.87 -7.74
CA GLU A 54 12.35 11.73 -6.62
C GLU A 54 11.21 12.60 -6.07
N HIS A 55 10.39 13.20 -6.93
CA HIS A 55 9.28 14.06 -6.49
C HIS A 55 8.24 13.28 -5.66
N HIS A 56 7.92 12.03 -6.04
CA HIS A 56 7.01 11.19 -5.27
C HIS A 56 7.63 10.81 -3.92
N ARG A 57 8.92 10.48 -3.89
CA ARG A 57 9.63 10.20 -2.64
C ARG A 57 9.64 11.42 -1.71
N SER A 58 9.91 12.60 -2.25
CA SER A 58 9.87 13.85 -1.49
C SER A 58 8.47 14.12 -0.92
N LEU A 59 7.42 13.85 -1.70
CA LEU A 59 6.04 13.98 -1.24
C LEU A 59 5.72 13.00 -0.10
N MET A 60 6.08 11.72 -0.24
CA MET A 60 5.87 10.73 0.83
C MET A 60 6.58 11.11 2.13
N MET A 61 7.81 11.64 2.04
CA MET A 61 8.53 12.15 3.22
C MET A 61 7.78 13.31 3.88
N LYS A 62 7.29 14.28 3.09
CA LYS A 62 6.51 15.43 3.61
C LYS A 62 5.18 15.01 4.24
N MET A 63 4.56 13.96 3.71
CA MET A 63 3.32 13.40 4.25
C MET A 63 3.55 12.50 5.46
N MET A 64 4.80 12.21 5.84
CA MET A 64 5.14 11.22 6.85
C MET A 64 4.49 9.86 6.56
N ALA A 65 4.43 9.48 5.28
CA ALA A 65 3.72 8.28 4.82
C ALA A 65 4.46 6.97 5.15
N LEU A 66 5.71 7.07 5.59
CA LEU A 66 6.56 5.94 5.98
C LEU A 66 7.28 6.33 7.28
N GLU A 67 7.51 5.34 8.13
CA GLU A 67 8.28 5.50 9.35
C GLU A 67 9.79 5.46 9.08
N PRO A 68 10.59 6.31 9.74
CA PRO A 68 12.03 6.21 9.68
C PRO A 68 12.53 4.98 10.46
N PHE A 69 13.41 4.20 9.83
CA PHE A 69 14.07 3.04 10.42
C PHE A 69 15.61 3.12 10.21
N PRO A 70 16.43 2.94 11.26
CA PRO A 70 16.03 2.87 12.66
C PRO A 70 15.38 4.19 13.10
N CYS A 71 14.49 4.14 14.10
CA CYS A 71 13.90 5.35 14.66
C CYS A 71 15.01 6.28 15.18
N GLU A 72 14.83 7.59 15.00
CA GLU A 72 15.77 8.59 15.54
C GLU A 72 15.86 8.47 17.08
N ASP A 73 16.96 8.90 17.68
CA ASP A 73 17.19 8.80 19.12
C ASP A 73 16.03 9.44 19.91
N GLY A 74 15.23 8.60 20.56
CA GLY A 74 14.04 8.99 21.34
C GLY A 74 12.69 8.71 20.65
N GLY A 75 12.67 8.38 19.36
CA GLY A 75 11.49 7.93 18.62
C GLY A 75 11.12 6.48 18.95
N ARG A 76 9.82 6.22 19.12
CA ARG A 76 9.29 4.85 19.22
C ARG A 76 8.72 4.43 17.86
N PRO A 77 8.93 3.18 17.42
CA PRO A 77 8.24 2.65 16.25
C PRO A 77 6.71 2.64 16.49
N ALA A 78 5.88 2.61 15.43
CA ALA A 78 4.43 2.44 15.58
C ALA A 78 4.08 1.18 16.37
N THR A 79 4.91 0.14 16.29
CA THR A 79 4.71 -1.11 17.02
C THR A 79 6.00 -1.60 17.67
N ASP A 80 5.90 -1.94 18.95
CA ASP A 80 6.99 -2.55 19.72
C ASP A 80 7.06 -4.08 19.54
N THR A 81 6.22 -4.63 18.65
CA THR A 81 6.11 -6.08 18.44
C THR A 81 7.39 -6.62 17.78
N LYS A 82 7.95 -7.68 18.38
CA LYS A 82 9.15 -8.33 17.86
C LYS A 82 8.88 -8.94 16.50
N GLY A 83 9.68 -8.54 15.51
CA GLY A 83 9.66 -9.13 14.17
C GLY A 83 9.08 -8.22 13.09
N GLU A 84 8.39 -7.15 13.49
CA GLU A 84 7.67 -6.25 12.57
C GLU A 84 8.57 -5.46 11.61
N TYR A 85 9.87 -5.38 11.89
CA TYR A 85 10.85 -4.64 11.08
C TYR A 85 12.04 -5.51 10.66
N ILE A 86 11.90 -6.84 10.61
CA ILE A 86 12.98 -7.75 10.17
C ILE A 86 13.43 -7.39 8.74
N HIS A 87 12.47 -7.13 7.84
CA HIS A 87 12.76 -6.74 6.46
C HIS A 87 13.60 -5.46 6.37
N ALA A 88 13.30 -4.48 7.22
CA ALA A 88 14.05 -3.22 7.27
C ALA A 88 15.46 -3.43 7.85
N LYS A 89 15.62 -4.27 8.87
CA LYS A 89 16.92 -4.63 9.46
C LYS A 89 17.84 -5.34 8.45
N GLU A 90 17.30 -6.31 7.72
CA GLU A 90 18.03 -7.03 6.68
C GLU A 90 18.47 -6.08 5.55
N HIS A 91 17.60 -5.14 5.17
CA HIS A 91 17.94 -4.14 4.17
C HIS A 91 19.02 -3.16 4.66
N CYS A 92 18.94 -2.67 5.91
CA CYS A 92 19.96 -1.81 6.52
C CYS A 92 21.36 -2.45 6.54
N GLY A 93 21.44 -3.77 6.70
CA GLY A 93 22.71 -4.51 6.70
C GLY A 93 23.38 -4.62 5.32
N SER A 94 22.70 -4.20 4.25
CA SER A 94 23.21 -4.29 2.88
C SER A 94 24.14 -3.11 2.54
N THR A 95 25.23 -3.38 1.80
CA THR A 95 26.20 -2.35 1.41
C THR A 95 25.57 -1.31 0.48
N GLY A 96 25.72 -0.02 0.79
CA GLY A 96 25.28 1.10 -0.05
C GLY A 96 23.92 1.71 0.33
N VAL A 97 23.28 1.24 1.40
CA VAL A 97 22.02 1.80 1.91
C VAL A 97 22.28 3.07 2.71
N LYS A 98 21.57 4.15 2.36
CA LYS A 98 21.57 5.41 3.13
C LYS A 98 20.46 5.36 4.17
N LEU A 99 20.83 5.64 5.42
CA LEU A 99 19.90 5.77 6.55
C LEU A 99 19.46 7.23 6.73
N PRO A 100 18.29 7.47 7.36
CA PRO A 100 17.28 6.49 7.75
C PRO A 100 16.49 5.94 6.55
N LEU A 101 16.04 4.69 6.63
CA LEU A 101 15.11 4.09 5.68
C LEU A 101 13.67 4.51 5.97
N GLY A 102 12.87 4.78 4.95
CA GLY A 102 11.41 4.85 5.12
C GLY A 102 10.81 3.46 4.97
N THR A 103 10.04 2.98 5.94
CA THR A 103 9.35 1.70 5.88
C THR A 103 8.00 1.74 6.60
N LEU A 104 7.28 0.61 6.57
CA LEU A 104 6.13 0.33 7.43
C LEU A 104 6.45 -0.93 8.23
N SER A 105 5.72 -1.17 9.31
CA SER A 105 5.72 -2.46 9.97
C SER A 105 5.24 -3.55 9.00
N ARG A 106 5.59 -4.80 9.30
CA ARG A 106 5.17 -5.95 8.50
C ARG A 106 3.64 -6.04 8.43
N SER A 107 2.95 -5.86 9.55
CA SER A 107 1.49 -5.93 9.63
C SER A 107 0.82 -4.85 8.77
N GLU A 108 1.35 -3.63 8.77
CA GLU A 108 0.87 -2.54 7.91
C GLU A 108 1.12 -2.85 6.42
N TRP A 109 2.27 -3.43 6.07
CA TRP A 109 2.52 -3.89 4.70
C TRP A 109 1.55 -4.99 4.27
N GLU A 110 1.28 -5.96 5.16
CA GLU A 110 0.31 -7.02 4.90
C GLU A 110 -1.09 -6.43 4.68
N ALA A 111 -1.54 -5.50 5.53
CA ALA A 111 -2.84 -4.83 5.38
C ALA A 111 -2.94 -3.99 4.09
N THR A 112 -1.96 -3.12 3.82
CA THR A 112 -1.97 -2.23 2.65
C THR A 112 -1.82 -2.98 1.34
N SER A 113 -1.14 -4.13 1.32
CA SER A 113 -0.94 -4.95 0.12
C SER A 113 -2.18 -5.74 -0.33
N ILE A 114 -3.24 -5.77 0.47
CA ILE A 114 -4.56 -6.31 0.08
C ILE A 114 -5.17 -5.46 -1.04
N TYR A 115 -4.86 -4.16 -1.06
CA TYR A 115 -5.45 -3.21 -2.00
C TYR A 115 -4.78 -3.25 -3.39
N LEU A 116 -5.53 -2.77 -4.38
CA LEU A 116 -5.05 -2.52 -5.74
C LEU A 116 -5.47 -1.13 -6.20
N VAL A 117 -4.68 -0.56 -7.10
CA VAL A 117 -4.98 0.70 -7.80
C VAL A 117 -5.49 0.38 -9.19
N PHE A 118 -6.58 1.03 -9.60
CA PHE A 118 -7.10 0.89 -10.95
C PHE A 118 -7.56 2.22 -11.54
N VAL A 119 -7.48 2.34 -12.87
CA VAL A 119 -7.90 3.53 -13.61
C VAL A 119 -8.68 3.11 -14.84
N PHE A 120 -9.88 3.66 -15.00
CA PHE A 120 -10.66 3.57 -16.22
C PHE A 120 -10.66 4.92 -16.94
N GLN A 121 -10.59 4.89 -18.27
CA GLN A 121 -10.73 6.06 -19.13
C GLN A 121 -12.09 6.00 -19.83
N LYS A 122 -12.87 7.08 -19.74
CA LYS A 122 -14.08 7.25 -20.53
C LYS A 122 -13.70 7.46 -22.00
N MET A 123 -14.21 6.59 -22.85
CA MET A 123 -14.09 6.69 -24.30
C MET A 123 -15.19 7.63 -24.80
N SER A 124 -14.82 8.51 -25.74
CA SER A 124 -15.76 9.41 -26.41
C SER A 124 -16.65 8.68 -27.41
#